data_AF-A0A950MRM7-F1
#
_entry.id   AF-A0A950MRM7-F1
#
_cell.length_a   1.000
_cell.length_b   1.000
_cell.length_c   1.000
_cell.angle_alpha   90.00
_cell.angle_beta   90.00
_cell.angle_gamma   90.00
#
_symmetry.space_group_name_H-M   'P 1'
#
loop_
_entity.id
_entity.type
_entity.pdbx_description
1 polymer ?
#
loop_
_entity_poly.entity_id
_entity_poly.type
_entity_poly.pdbx_seq_one_letter_code
_entity_poly.pdbx_strand_id
1 'polypeptide(L)' 'MNPLFGEFIGTALLVLLGNGVVANVLLNNTKGHNSGLIVIAFGWAMAVFVGV' A
#
# COMPACT_ATOMS: atom_id res chain seq x y z
N MET A 1 7.21 -20.26 -13.09
CA MET A 1 6.78 -18.88 -13.35
C MET A 1 8.01 -18.05 -13.63
N ASN A 2 7.98 -17.10 -14.58
CA ASN A 2 9.13 -16.24 -14.86
C ASN A 2 9.34 -15.30 -13.65
N PRO A 3 10.55 -15.21 -13.06
CA PRO A 3 10.85 -14.34 -11.92
C PRO A 3 10.35 -12.90 -12.13
N LEU A 4 10.53 -12.37 -13.34
CA LEU A 4 10.09 -11.01 -13.72
C LEU A 4 8.58 -10.80 -13.54
N PHE A 5 7.79 -11.84 -13.81
CA PHE A 5 6.33 -11.77 -13.68
C PHE A 5 5.93 -11.76 -12.19
N GLY A 6 6.64 -12.51 -11.34
CA GLY A 6 6.44 -12.48 -9.90
C GLY A 6 6.77 -11.10 -9.30
N GLU A 7 7.94 -10.55 -9.65
CA GLU A 7 8.36 -9.21 -9.21
C GLU A 7 7.41 -8.11 -9.69
N PHE A 8 6.91 -8.22 -10.93
CA PHE A 8 5.94 -7.27 -11.47
C PHE A 8 4.64 -7.27 -10.67
N ILE A 9 4.07 -8.44 -10.38
CA ILE A 9 2.84 -8.55 -9.60
C ILE A 9 3.05 -8.10 -8.15
N GLY A 10 4.15 -8.52 -7.52
CA GLY A 10 4.48 -8.09 -6.15
C GLY A 10 4.63 -6.58 -6.04
N THR A 11 5.33 -5.95 -6.98
CA THR A 11 5.49 -4.49 -7.02
C THR A 11 4.17 -3.77 -7.31
N ALA A 12 3.35 -4.30 -8.22
CA ALA A 12 2.04 -3.74 -8.51
C ALA A 12 1.12 -3.73 -7.27
N LEU A 13 1.12 -4.83 -6.50
CA LEU A 13 0.37 -4.94 -5.25
C LEU A 13 0.90 -3.98 -4.17
N LEU A 14 2.23 -3.90 -4.02
CA LEU A 14 2.89 -2.99 -3.08
C LEU A 14 2.52 -1.53 -3.35
N VAL A 15 2.58 -1.09 -4.60
CA VAL A 15 2.22 0.29 -4.98
C VAL A 15 0.72 0.53 -4.81
N LEU A 16 -0.13 -0.40 -5.26
CA LEU A 16 -1.59 -0.24 -5.17
C LEU A 16 -2.06 -0.12 -3.73
N LEU A 17 -1.60 -1.00 -2.85
CA LEU A 17 -1.99 -1.01 -1.44
C LEU A 17 -1.32 0.13 -0.66
N GLY A 18 -0.01 0.33 -0.85
CA GLY A 18 0.75 1.39 -0.17
C GLY A 18 0.22 2.78 -0.48
N ASN A 19 0.05 3.11 -1.77
CA ASN A 19 -0.52 4.40 -2.17
C ASN A 19 -2.01 4.50 -1.84
N GLY A 20 -2.75 3.39 -1.83
CA GLY A 20 -4.15 3.36 -1.39
C GLY A 20 -4.31 3.82 0.07
N VAL A 21 -3.42 3.40 0.97
CA VAL A 21 -3.43 3.85 2.37
C VAL A 21 -3.05 5.32 2.48
N VAL A 22 -2.03 5.77 1.74
CA VAL A 22 -1.65 7.19 1.68
C VAL A 22 -2.82 8.04 1.21
N ALA A 23 -3.52 7.61 0.15
CA ALA A 23 -4.71 8.28 -0.34
C ALA A 23 -5.84 8.29 0.68
N ASN A 24 -6.07 7.18 1.38
CA ASN A 24 -7.08 7.10 2.45
C ASN A 24 -6.76 8.02 3.64
N VAL A 25 -5.51 8.36 3.90
CA VAL A 25 -5.14 9.26 5.01
C VAL A 25 -5.10 10.74 4.58
N LEU A 26 -4.65 11.03 3.37
CA LEU A 26 -4.41 12.41 2.91
C LEU A 26 -5.57 13.04 2.15
N LEU A 27 -6.38 12.28 1.40
CA LEU A 27 -7.50 12.86 0.66
C LEU A 27 -8.66 13.20 1.60
N ASN A 28 -9.35 14.31 1.31
CA ASN A 28 -10.58 14.69 2.01
C ASN A 28 -11.71 13.72 1.65
N ASN A 29 -12.70 13.56 2.54
CA ASN A 29 -13.85 12.64 2.39
C ASN A 29 -13.52 11.14 2.40
N THR A 30 -12.38 10.75 2.96
CA THR A 30 -12.03 9.35 3.22
C THR A 30 -12.31 9.00 4.69
N LYS A 31 -12.55 7.72 4.97
CA LYS A 31 -12.80 7.26 6.36
C LYS A 31 -11.55 7.32 7.24
N GLY A 32 -10.35 7.32 6.63
CA GLY A 32 -9.07 7.42 7.32
C GLY A 32 -8.47 8.82 7.31
N HIS A 33 -9.20 9.86 6.90
CA HIS A 33 -8.64 11.20 6.77
C HIS A 33 -8.02 11.67 8.10
N ASN A 34 -6.78 12.18 8.02
CA ASN A 34 -6.01 12.67 9.17
C ASN A 34 -5.70 11.61 10.26
N SER A 35 -5.67 10.31 9.91
CA SER A 35 -5.26 9.24 10.84
C SER A 35 -3.76 9.23 11.19
N GLY A 36 -2.96 10.07 10.53
CA GLY A 36 -1.53 10.26 10.82
C GLY A 36 -0.59 9.23 10.21
N LEU A 37 0.70 9.40 10.50
CA LEU A 37 1.80 8.66 9.87
C LEU A 37 1.86 7.17 10.26
N ILE A 38 1.37 6.81 11.45
CA ILE A 38 1.39 5.43 11.92
C ILE A 38 0.54 4.51 11.04
N VAL A 39 -0.62 4.99 10.57
CA VAL A 39 -1.51 4.24 9.67
C VAL A 39 -0.87 4.04 8.31
N ILE A 40 -0.16 5.06 7.81
CA ILE A 40 0.59 4.97 6.55
C ILE A 40 1.73 3.95 6.66
N ALA A 41 2.53 4.02 7.73
CA ALA A 41 3.65 3.12 7.94
C ALA A 41 3.20 1.66 8.10
N PHE A 42 2.15 1.43 8.90
CA PHE A 42 1.58 0.09 9.07
C PHE A 42 0.95 -0.44 7.78
N GLY A 43 0.23 0.41 7.04
CA GLY A 43 -0.34 0.05 5.75
C GLY A 43 0.71 -0.36 4.71
N TRP A 44 1.84 0.35 4.67
CA TRP A 44 2.98 -0.01 3.82
C TRP A 44 3.64 -1.32 4.25
N ALA A 45 3.82 -1.55 5.56
CA ALA A 45 4.34 -2.81 6.06
C ALA A 45 3.47 -4.01 5.65
N MET A 46 2.14 -3.88 5.77
CA MET A 46 1.19 -4.90 5.32
C MET A 46 1.22 -5.10 3.80
N ALA A 47 1.39 -4.03 3.01
CA ALA A 47 1.50 -4.12 1.55
C ALA A 47 2.73 -4.93 1.10
N VAL A 48 3.86 -4.83 1.82
CA VAL A 48 5.06 -5.64 1.56
C VAL A 48 4.79 -7.13 1.81
N PHE A 49 4.08 -7.48 2.88
CA PHE A 49 3.74 -8.88 3.19
C PHE A 49 2.85 -9.54 2.13
N VAL A 50 2.02 -8.76 1.43
CA VAL A 50 1.13 -9.26 0.37
C VAL A 50 1.89 -9.55 -0.93
N GLY A 51 2.98 -8.84 -1.19
CA GLY A 51 3.80 -8.99 -2.39
C GLY A 51 4.89 -10.06 -2.32
N VAL A 52 5.02 -10.76 -1.18
CA VAL A 52 6.02 -11.80 -0.88
C VAL A 52 5.42 -13.20 -0.95
#